data_AF-A0A955R533-F1
#
_entry.id   AF-A0A955R533-F1
#
_cell.length_a   1.000
_cell.length_b   1.000
_cell.length_c   1.000
_cell.angle_alpha   90.00
_cell.angle_beta   90.00
_cell.angle_gamma   90.00
#
_symmetry.space_group_name_H-M   'P 1'
#
loop_
_entity.id
_entity.type
_entity.pdbx_description
1 polymer ?
#
loop_
_entity_poly.entity_id
_entity_poly.type
_entity_poly.pdbx_seq_one_letter_code
_entity_poly.pdbx_strand_id
1 'polypeptide(L)'
;GGRPVVRVYTGGTVPESVVGVLNVWFPPRSTKLLAAHHWPGNLREFSMVAENAVLFALTEIGGGPPGERPDVVQVRPKLVRDLLSTDGAEPVEELVDAPAGAWRQVVTVAPRDTLNRVAVEVERQYFVALWRAHGGDFARMAEVLLGGAEHARKVQLRFNQLGLKVRELREEA
;
A
#
# COMPACT_ATOMS: atom_id res chain seq x y z
N GLY A 1 -20.75 -14.84 35.45
CA GLY A 1 -20.97 -13.69 34.54
C GLY A 1 -21.18 -14.23 33.15
N GLY A 2 -22.33 -13.95 32.53
CA GLY A 2 -22.65 -14.42 31.18
C GLY A 2 -21.73 -13.76 30.14
N ARG A 3 -21.40 -14.49 29.07
CA ARG A 3 -20.68 -13.91 27.93
C ARG A 3 -21.53 -12.78 27.34
N PRO A 4 -20.95 -11.61 27.01
CA PRO A 4 -21.68 -10.56 26.32
C PRO A 4 -22.18 -11.09 24.98
N VAL A 5 -23.46 -10.85 24.68
CA VAL A 5 -24.06 -11.22 23.40
C VAL A 5 -23.82 -10.05 22.44
N VAL A 6 -23.12 -10.30 21.34
CA VAL A 6 -22.90 -9.32 20.27
C VAL A 6 -23.79 -9.69 19.10
N ARG A 7 -24.51 -8.72 18.54
CA ARG A 7 -25.31 -8.88 17.32
C ARG A 7 -24.88 -7.88 16.27
N VAL A 8 -24.75 -8.36 15.04
CA VAL A 8 -24.35 -7.54 13.88
C VAL A 8 -25.58 -7.28 13.01
N TYR A 9 -25.80 -6.02 12.65
CA TYR A 9 -26.92 -5.57 11.83
C TYR A 9 -26.44 -4.80 10.62
N THR A 10 -27.11 -5.03 9.48
CA THR A 10 -26.95 -4.26 8.25
C THR A 10 -28.30 -3.69 7.84
N GLY A 11 -28.34 -2.47 7.28
CA GLY A 11 -29.58 -1.90 6.72
C GLY A 11 -29.97 -0.56 7.33
N GLY A 12 -31.10 0.00 6.87
CA GLY A 12 -31.48 1.39 7.10
C GLY A 12 -32.03 1.71 8.49
N THR A 13 -32.43 0.68 9.26
CA THR A 13 -33.06 0.85 10.57
C THR A 13 -32.03 0.63 11.67
N VAL A 14 -31.97 1.57 12.61
CA VAL A 14 -31.17 1.42 13.83
C VAL A 14 -31.76 0.27 14.67
N PRO A 15 -30.94 -0.69 15.14
CA PRO A 15 -31.43 -1.79 15.97
C PRO A 15 -32.09 -1.32 17.27
N GLU A 16 -33.15 -2.02 17.67
CA GLU A 16 -33.78 -1.83 18.97
C GLU A 16 -32.83 -2.21 20.11
N SER A 17 -32.99 -1.54 21.25
CA SER A 17 -32.19 -1.80 22.44
C SER A 17 -32.61 -3.12 23.08
N VAL A 18 -31.66 -4.00 23.35
CA VAL A 18 -31.90 -5.26 24.07
C VAL A 18 -30.92 -5.34 25.23
N VAL A 19 -31.46 -5.53 26.44
CA VAL A 19 -30.65 -5.61 27.67
C VAL A 19 -29.63 -6.74 27.56
N GLY A 20 -28.36 -6.42 27.84
CA GLY A 20 -27.26 -7.39 27.79
C GLY A 20 -26.75 -7.72 26.39
N VAL A 21 -27.21 -7.01 25.35
CA VAL A 21 -26.77 -7.17 23.96
C VAL A 21 -26.06 -5.91 23.50
N LEU A 22 -24.88 -6.10 22.89
CA LEU A 22 -24.19 -5.04 22.16
C LEU A 22 -24.53 -5.16 20.67
N ASN A 23 -25.15 -4.13 20.11
CA ASN A 23 -25.54 -4.10 18.71
C ASN A 23 -24.47 -3.39 17.88
N VAL A 24 -23.78 -4.12 17.00
CA VAL A 24 -22.90 -3.53 15.99
C VAL A 24 -23.71 -3.29 14.72
N TRP A 25 -23.83 -2.04 14.29
CA TRP A 25 -24.66 -1.67 13.17
C TRP A 25 -23.86 -1.04 12.04
N PHE A 26 -24.00 -1.59 10.84
CA PHE A 26 -23.50 -1.08 9.58
C PHE A 26 -24.65 -0.44 8.78
N PRO A 27 -24.75 0.90 8.72
CA PRO A 27 -25.72 1.59 7.88
C PRO A 27 -25.57 1.23 6.39
N PRO A 28 -26.61 1.45 5.55
CA PRO A 28 -26.59 1.04 4.14
C PRO A 28 -25.43 1.64 3.34
N ARG A 29 -24.99 2.86 3.69
CA ARG A 29 -23.82 3.49 3.06
C ARG A 29 -22.52 2.76 3.42
N SER A 30 -22.37 2.29 4.65
CA SER A 30 -21.19 1.53 5.10
C SER A 30 -21.13 0.18 4.39
N THR A 31 -22.25 -0.55 4.32
CA THR A 31 -22.31 -1.84 3.62
C THR A 31 -22.10 -1.69 2.12
N LYS A 32 -22.63 -0.61 1.51
CA LYS A 32 -22.39 -0.32 0.09
C LYS A 32 -20.92 -0.04 -0.22
N LEU A 33 -20.20 0.65 0.67
CA LEU A 33 -18.77 0.90 0.52
C LEU A 33 -17.98 -0.41 0.56
N LEU A 34 -18.25 -1.28 1.54
CA LEU A 34 -17.60 -2.60 1.66
C LEU A 34 -17.88 -3.51 0.46
N ALA A 35 -19.13 -3.52 -0.04
CA ALA A 35 -19.51 -4.33 -1.18
C ALA A 35 -18.95 -3.83 -2.53
N ALA A 36 -18.68 -2.53 -2.63
CA ALA A 36 -18.13 -1.92 -3.85
C ALA A 36 -16.60 -1.97 -3.92
N HIS A 37 -15.92 -2.26 -2.82
CA HIS A 37 -14.46 -2.35 -2.77
C HIS A 37 -13.97 -3.65 -3.41
N HIS A 38 -12.92 -3.57 -4.22
CA HIS A 38 -12.24 -4.74 -4.78
C HIS A 38 -11.23 -5.25 -3.75
N TRP A 39 -11.31 -6.53 -3.36
CA TRP A 39 -10.47 -7.12 -2.31
C TRP A 39 -9.31 -7.92 -2.95
N PRO A 40 -8.10 -7.33 -3.13
CA PRO A 40 -6.99 -7.95 -3.85
C PRO A 40 -6.39 -9.21 -3.21
N GLY A 41 -6.78 -9.57 -1.98
CA GLY A 41 -6.20 -10.69 -1.22
C GLY A 41 -7.18 -11.72 -0.64
N ASN A 42 -8.38 -11.91 -1.20
CA ASN A 42 -9.46 -12.77 -0.67
C ASN A 42 -10.14 -12.20 0.61
N LEU A 43 -11.03 -12.98 1.26
CA LEU A 43 -11.78 -12.70 2.49
C LEU A 43 -10.92 -12.22 3.68
N ARG A 44 -9.59 -12.37 3.65
CA ARG A 44 -8.68 -11.97 4.73
C ARG A 44 -8.64 -10.45 4.91
N GLU A 45 -8.52 -9.70 3.81
CA GLU A 45 -8.49 -8.24 3.85
C GLU A 45 -9.84 -7.69 4.28
N PHE A 46 -10.93 -8.27 3.76
CA PHE A 46 -12.27 -7.97 4.24
C PHE A 46 -12.42 -8.20 5.75
N SER A 47 -11.92 -9.33 6.28
CA SER A 47 -11.94 -9.63 7.73
C SER A 47 -11.19 -8.56 8.52
N MET A 48 -9.99 -8.20 8.08
CA MET A 48 -9.15 -7.20 8.73
C MET A 48 -9.82 -5.82 8.75
N VAL A 49 -10.40 -5.38 7.63
CA VAL A 49 -11.13 -4.11 7.56
C VAL A 49 -12.37 -4.14 8.45
N ALA A 50 -13.14 -5.23 8.45
CA ALA A 50 -14.30 -5.38 9.31
C ALA A 50 -13.93 -5.37 10.81
N GLU A 51 -12.87 -6.07 11.19
CA GLU A 51 -12.34 -6.12 12.57
C GLU A 51 -11.89 -4.73 13.04
N ASN A 52 -11.10 -4.03 12.22
CA ASN A 52 -10.64 -2.67 12.53
C ASN A 52 -11.81 -1.68 12.61
N ALA A 53 -12.78 -1.77 11.70
CA ALA A 53 -13.96 -0.91 11.71
C ALA A 53 -14.79 -1.07 12.99
N VAL A 54 -14.94 -2.30 13.48
CA VAL A 54 -15.64 -2.56 14.75
C VAL A 54 -14.81 -2.07 15.93
N LEU A 55 -13.50 -2.32 15.94
CA LEU A 55 -12.60 -1.84 17.00
C LEU A 55 -12.65 -0.33 17.15
N PHE A 56 -12.47 0.42 16.05
CA PHE A 56 -12.49 1.88 16.10
C PHE A 56 -13.86 2.43 16.49
N ALA A 57 -14.95 1.85 15.98
CA ALA A 57 -16.30 2.26 16.38
C ALA A 57 -16.58 2.00 17.88
N LEU A 58 -16.00 0.96 18.47
CA LEU A 58 -16.07 0.70 19.91
C LEU A 58 -15.30 1.75 20.72
N THR A 59 -14.13 2.20 20.23
CA THR A 59 -13.35 3.25 20.91
C THR A 59 -14.06 4.60 20.93
N GLU A 60 -14.88 4.90 19.91
CA GLU A 60 -15.67 6.15 19.85
C GLU A 60 -16.78 6.19 20.93
N ILE A 61 -17.37 5.05 21.29
CA ILE A 61 -18.42 4.98 22.33
C ILE A 61 -17.89 5.33 23.72
N GLY A 62 -16.62 5.02 24.00
CA GLY A 62 -16.00 5.29 25.29
C GLY A 62 -15.74 6.78 25.58
N GLY A 63 -15.83 7.66 24.57
CA GLY A 63 -15.49 9.09 24.67
C GLY A 63 -16.64 10.07 24.43
N GLY A 64 -17.87 9.59 24.19
CA GLY A 64 -19.01 10.42 23.83
C GLY A 64 -19.75 11.08 25.01
N PRO A 65 -20.48 12.19 24.77
CA PRO A 65 -21.29 12.85 25.79
C PRO A 65 -22.46 11.96 26.27
N PRO A 66 -22.90 12.10 27.54
CA PRO A 66 -23.99 11.31 28.11
C PRO A 66 -25.31 11.59 27.37
N GLY A 67 -25.89 10.56 26.75
CA GLY A 67 -27.15 10.63 25.99
C GLY A 67 -27.18 9.83 24.69
N GLU A 68 -26.02 9.42 24.18
CA GLU A 68 -25.94 8.51 23.03
C GLU A 68 -26.21 7.06 23.44
N ARG A 69 -26.91 6.30 22.58
CA ARG A 69 -27.26 4.88 22.76
C ARG A 69 -25.98 4.04 22.95
N PRO A 70 -25.58 3.69 24.20
CA PRO A 70 -24.32 3.00 24.45
C PRO A 70 -24.39 1.51 24.07
N ASP A 71 -25.59 1.02 23.81
CA ASP A 71 -25.92 -0.32 23.36
C ASP A 71 -25.81 -0.50 21.83
N VAL A 72 -25.51 0.57 21.09
CA VAL A 72 -25.36 0.55 19.62
C VAL A 72 -23.99 1.11 19.20
N VAL A 73 -23.15 0.24 18.67
CA VAL A 73 -21.89 0.57 18.00
C VAL A 73 -22.17 0.84 16.53
N GLN A 74 -22.21 2.11 16.13
CA GLN A 74 -22.40 2.46 14.73
C GLN A 74 -21.07 2.45 13.98
N VAL A 75 -20.93 1.58 12.99
CA VAL A 75 -19.80 1.60 12.05
C VAL A 75 -20.09 2.63 10.96
N ARG A 76 -19.66 3.88 11.21
CA ARG A 76 -20.00 5.04 10.38
C ARG A 76 -19.40 4.94 8.97
N PRO A 77 -20.11 5.42 7.92
CA PRO A 77 -19.58 5.39 6.55
C PRO A 77 -18.26 6.14 6.37
N LYS A 78 -18.00 7.17 7.18
CA LYS A 78 -16.72 7.88 7.19
C LYS A 78 -15.59 6.98 7.68
N LEU A 79 -15.77 6.29 8.81
CA LEU A 79 -14.79 5.33 9.32
C LEU A 79 -14.50 4.23 8.32
N VAL A 80 -15.54 3.65 7.69
CA VAL A 80 -15.36 2.65 6.63
C VAL A 80 -14.62 3.24 5.44
N ARG A 81 -14.95 4.46 5.02
CA ARG A 81 -14.22 5.13 3.93
C ARG A 81 -12.77 5.36 4.31
N ASP A 82 -12.49 5.86 5.50
CA ASP A 82 -11.13 6.13 5.95
C ASP A 82 -10.31 4.83 5.99
N LEU A 83 -10.89 3.72 6.44
CA LEU A 83 -10.26 2.39 6.42
C LEU A 83 -10.06 1.84 5.01
N LEU A 84 -11.07 1.97 4.13
CA LEU A 84 -10.98 1.55 2.72
C LEU A 84 -10.10 2.50 1.88
N SER A 85 -9.89 3.73 2.34
CA SER A 85 -8.89 4.65 1.79
C SER A 85 -7.50 4.30 2.32
N THR A 86 -7.42 3.56 3.43
CA THR A 86 -6.19 2.92 3.90
C THR A 86 -5.90 1.60 3.16
N ASP A 87 -6.85 1.07 2.37
CA ASP A 87 -6.58 0.08 1.31
C ASP A 87 -5.80 0.69 0.12
N GLY A 88 -5.35 1.94 0.26
CA GLY A 88 -4.23 2.54 -0.45
C GLY A 88 -2.90 2.48 0.31
N ALA A 89 -2.67 1.51 1.21
CA ALA A 89 -1.32 0.98 1.41
C ALA A 89 -0.91 0.20 0.16
N GLU A 90 -0.92 0.91 -0.98
CA GLU A 90 -0.19 0.52 -2.16
C GLU A 90 1.29 0.34 -1.77
N PRO A 91 2.06 -0.46 -2.53
CA PRO A 91 3.50 -0.41 -2.47
C PRO A 91 3.99 0.99 -2.85
N VAL A 92 3.92 1.96 -1.93
CA VAL A 92 4.47 3.32 -2.08
C VAL A 92 4.30 3.86 -3.51
N GLU A 93 3.10 3.82 -4.10
CA GLU A 93 2.92 4.22 -5.52
C GLU A 93 2.72 5.73 -5.72
N GLU A 94 2.81 6.52 -4.66
CA GLU A 94 3.25 7.92 -4.72
C GLU A 94 4.65 8.06 -4.10
N LEU A 95 5.64 7.41 -4.71
CA LEU A 95 6.95 8.05 -4.80
C LEU A 95 6.76 9.35 -5.57
N VAL A 96 6.67 10.46 -4.82
CA VAL A 96 6.99 11.85 -5.20
C VAL A 96 6.64 12.19 -6.65
N ASP A 97 5.58 12.99 -6.89
CA ASP A 97 5.20 13.62 -8.17
C ASP A 97 6.37 13.63 -9.18
N ALA A 98 6.55 12.51 -9.88
CA ALA A 98 7.75 12.32 -10.67
C ALA A 98 7.52 13.15 -11.93
N PRO A 99 8.48 14.00 -12.34
CA PRO A 99 8.27 14.86 -13.49
C PRO A 99 7.83 14.03 -14.68
N ALA A 100 6.86 14.53 -15.46
CA ALA A 100 6.31 13.82 -16.60
C ALA A 100 7.45 13.34 -17.52
N GLY A 101 7.55 12.01 -17.71
CA GLY A 101 8.65 11.38 -18.46
C GLY A 101 9.78 10.81 -17.60
N ALA A 102 9.69 10.88 -16.27
CA ALA A 102 10.63 10.19 -15.37
C ALA A 102 10.60 8.67 -15.59
N TRP A 103 11.79 8.06 -15.60
CA TRP A 103 11.92 6.61 -15.72
C TRP A 103 11.66 5.91 -14.38
N ARG A 104 10.85 4.84 -14.40
CA ARG A 104 10.45 4.10 -13.21
C ARG A 104 10.90 2.64 -13.31
N GLN A 105 11.40 2.10 -12.19
CA GLN A 105 11.81 0.70 -12.08
C GLN A 105 11.52 0.16 -10.69
N VAL A 106 10.96 -1.05 -10.65
CA VAL A 106 10.79 -1.82 -9.42
C VAL A 106 12.13 -2.47 -9.06
N VAL A 107 12.61 -2.25 -7.84
CA VAL A 107 13.83 -2.88 -7.30
C VAL A 107 13.46 -3.77 -6.12
N THR A 108 14.13 -4.92 -6.00
CA THR A 108 14.00 -5.83 -4.87
C THR A 108 15.15 -5.58 -3.89
N VAL A 109 14.82 -5.30 -2.63
CA VAL A 109 15.83 -5.10 -1.57
C VAL A 109 15.93 -6.36 -0.72
N ALA A 110 17.12 -6.95 -0.66
CA ALA A 110 17.43 -8.11 0.19
C ALA A 110 18.43 -7.72 1.30
N PRO A 111 18.36 -8.33 2.50
CA PRO A 111 19.35 -8.09 3.55
C PRO A 111 20.78 -8.45 3.13
N ARG A 112 21.75 -7.58 3.47
CA ARG A 112 23.20 -7.81 3.31
C ARG A 112 23.95 -7.43 4.59
N ASP A 113 25.21 -7.82 4.65
CA ASP A 113 26.14 -7.59 5.76
C ASP A 113 26.55 -6.12 5.93
N THR A 114 26.43 -5.30 4.89
CA THR A 114 26.69 -3.86 4.97
C THR A 114 25.71 -3.05 4.11
N LEU A 115 25.40 -1.82 4.53
CA LEU A 115 24.55 -0.90 3.75
C LEU A 115 25.14 -0.61 2.37
N ASN A 116 26.48 -0.55 2.25
CA ASN A 116 27.14 -0.38 0.96
C ASN A 116 26.84 -1.54 0.00
N ARG A 117 26.78 -2.79 0.50
CA ARG A 117 26.41 -3.95 -0.33
C ARG A 117 24.95 -3.91 -0.75
N VAL A 118 24.04 -3.47 0.13
CA VAL A 118 22.63 -3.22 -0.24
C VAL A 118 22.55 -2.16 -1.34
N ALA A 119 23.25 -1.04 -1.20
CA ALA A 119 23.25 0.04 -2.19
C ALA A 119 23.78 -0.43 -3.55
N VAL A 120 24.90 -1.15 -3.59
CA VAL A 120 25.49 -1.71 -4.82
C VAL A 120 24.53 -2.70 -5.50
N GLU A 121 23.82 -3.53 -4.73
CA GLU A 121 22.87 -4.50 -5.26
C GLU A 121 21.61 -3.84 -5.84
N VAL A 122 21.06 -2.84 -5.15
CA VAL A 122 19.93 -2.03 -5.66
C VAL A 122 20.36 -1.29 -6.93
N GLU A 123 21.56 -0.72 -6.92
CA GLU A 123 22.11 0.02 -8.06
C GLU A 123 22.30 -0.86 -9.30
N ARG A 124 22.85 -2.07 -9.12
CA ARG A 124 22.96 -3.06 -10.20
C ARG A 124 21.61 -3.33 -10.88
N GLN A 125 20.53 -3.46 -10.10
CA GLN A 125 19.21 -3.81 -10.66
C GLN A 125 18.71 -2.73 -11.62
N TYR A 126 18.72 -1.46 -11.22
CA TYR A 126 18.22 -0.42 -12.11
C TYR A 126 19.17 -0.15 -13.28
N PHE A 127 20.49 -0.31 -13.11
CA PHE A 127 21.44 -0.20 -14.22
C PHE A 127 21.24 -1.30 -15.28
N VAL A 128 20.97 -2.54 -14.87
CA VAL A 128 20.64 -3.63 -15.79
C VAL A 128 19.32 -3.36 -16.52
N ALA A 129 18.30 -2.91 -15.79
CA ALA A 129 17.01 -2.58 -16.38
C ALA A 129 17.12 -1.44 -17.41
N LEU A 130 17.84 -0.36 -17.09
CA LEU A 130 18.14 0.74 -18.02
C LEU A 130 18.91 0.25 -19.25
N TRP A 131 19.92 -0.59 -19.05
CA TRP A 131 20.71 -1.14 -20.15
C TRP A 131 19.83 -1.94 -21.11
N ARG A 132 18.93 -2.78 -20.59
CA ARG A 132 17.98 -3.56 -21.40
C ARG A 132 16.97 -2.65 -22.11
N ALA A 133 16.38 -1.69 -21.39
CA ALA A 133 15.39 -0.76 -21.94
C ALA A 133 15.94 0.11 -23.09
N HIS A 134 17.23 0.45 -23.05
CA HIS A 134 17.88 1.29 -24.06
C HIS A 134 18.84 0.52 -24.99
N GLY A 135 18.81 -0.82 -24.99
CA GLY A 135 19.62 -1.65 -25.90
C GLY A 135 21.15 -1.48 -25.71
N GLY A 136 21.57 -1.09 -24.52
CA GLY A 136 22.97 -0.81 -24.18
C GLY A 136 23.50 0.55 -24.61
N ASP A 137 22.62 1.50 -24.94
CA ASP A 137 22.99 2.89 -25.22
C ASP A 137 23.26 3.68 -23.93
N PHE A 138 24.54 3.84 -23.60
CA PHE A 138 24.96 4.60 -22.41
C PHE A 138 24.63 6.11 -22.48
N ALA A 139 24.43 6.69 -23.67
CA ALA A 139 24.04 8.08 -23.81
C ALA A 139 22.59 8.27 -23.36
N ARG A 140 21.67 7.40 -23.80
CA ARG A 140 20.28 7.41 -23.33
C ARG A 140 20.15 7.08 -21.85
N MET A 141 20.96 6.16 -21.33
CA MET A 141 21.01 5.92 -19.88
C MET A 141 21.46 7.17 -19.10
N ALA A 142 22.37 7.96 -19.66
CA ALA A 142 22.85 9.20 -19.05
C ALA A 142 21.82 10.34 -19.11
N GLU A 143 21.04 10.42 -20.19
CA GLU A 143 19.88 11.33 -20.26
C GLU A 143 18.90 11.03 -19.13
N VAL A 144 18.60 9.76 -18.87
CA VAL A 144 17.67 9.36 -17.80
C VAL A 144 18.25 9.62 -16.40
N LEU A 145 19.51 9.22 -16.15
CA LEU A 145 20.09 9.27 -14.80
C LEU A 145 20.61 10.65 -14.41
N LEU A 146 21.11 11.42 -15.37
CA LEU A 146 21.89 12.63 -15.12
C LEU A 146 21.39 13.83 -15.94
N GLY A 147 20.34 13.68 -16.75
CA GLY A 147 19.73 14.77 -17.52
C GLY A 147 20.51 15.19 -18.77
N GLY A 148 21.55 14.44 -19.17
CA GLY A 148 22.41 14.81 -20.29
C GLY A 148 23.23 13.65 -20.87
N ALA A 149 23.19 13.50 -22.20
CA ALA A 149 23.90 12.46 -22.94
C ALA A 149 25.44 12.58 -22.83
N GLU A 150 25.97 13.78 -22.59
CA GLU A 150 27.39 14.06 -22.39
C GLU A 150 27.97 13.33 -21.16
N HIS A 151 27.11 12.84 -20.26
CA HIS A 151 27.52 12.06 -19.11
C HIS A 151 27.65 10.54 -19.37
N ALA A 152 27.51 10.09 -20.62
CA ALA A 152 27.62 8.68 -21.02
C ALA A 152 28.87 7.98 -20.45
N ARG A 153 30.03 8.67 -20.48
CA ARG A 153 31.27 8.09 -19.96
C ARG A 153 31.22 7.83 -18.45
N LYS A 154 30.58 8.71 -17.67
CA LYS A 154 30.42 8.52 -16.22
C LYS A 154 29.52 7.31 -15.93
N VAL A 155 28.41 7.19 -16.66
CA VAL A 155 27.48 6.06 -16.55
C VAL A 155 28.19 4.74 -16.91
N GLN A 156 28.99 4.73 -17.98
CA GLN A 156 29.78 3.56 -18.38
C GLN A 156 30.81 3.17 -17.30
N LEU A 157 31.53 4.13 -16.71
CA LEU A 157 32.47 3.85 -15.63
C LEU A 157 31.77 3.28 -14.41
N ARG A 158 30.59 3.81 -14.05
CA ARG A 158 29.80 3.29 -12.93
C ARG A 158 29.30 1.87 -13.20
N PHE A 159 28.81 1.60 -14.41
CA PHE A 159 28.42 0.26 -14.86
C PHE A 159 29.54 -0.77 -14.66
N ASN A 160 30.77 -0.40 -15.03
CA ASN A 160 31.94 -1.26 -14.84
C ASN A 160 32.32 -1.42 -13.36
N GLN A 161 32.22 -0.36 -12.55
CA GLN A 161 32.48 -0.42 -11.11
C GLN A 161 31.50 -1.33 -10.37
N LEU A 162 30.28 -1.45 -10.86
CA LEU A 162 29.29 -2.41 -10.38
C LEU A 162 29.61 -3.84 -10.83
N GLY A 163 30.65 -4.06 -11.63
CA GLY A 163 31.04 -5.37 -12.15
C GLY A 163 30.05 -5.92 -13.18
N LEU A 164 29.24 -5.08 -13.81
CA LEU A 164 28.34 -5.48 -14.89
C LEU A 164 29.13 -5.59 -16.20
N LYS A 165 28.92 -6.66 -16.96
CA LYS A 165 29.57 -6.85 -18.28
C LYS A 165 28.53 -6.91 -19.38
N VAL A 166 28.75 -6.09 -20.41
CA VAL A 166 27.87 -6.00 -21.58
C VAL A 166 27.72 -7.34 -22.31
N ARG A 167 28.76 -8.17 -22.32
CA ARG A 167 28.73 -9.50 -22.95
C ARG A 167 27.78 -10.46 -22.23
N GLU A 168 27.92 -10.56 -20.92
CA GLU A 168 27.09 -11.44 -20.07
C GLU A 168 25.60 -11.05 -20.20
N LEU A 169 25.30 -9.74 -20.16
CA LEU A 169 23.92 -9.27 -20.26
C LEU A 169 23.28 -9.44 -21.65
N ARG A 170 24.09 -9.58 -22.71
CA ARG A 170 23.60 -9.89 -24.06
C ARG A 170 23.30 -11.37 -24.26
N GLU A 171 23.97 -12.24 -23.50
CA GLU A 171 23.75 -13.68 -23.54
C GLU A 171 22.53 -14.10 -22.70
N GLU A 172 22.14 -13.27 -21.72
CA GLU A 172 20.97 -13.47 -20.85
C GLU A 172 19.66 -12.84 -21.39
N ALA A 173 19.71 -12.09 -22.49
CA ALA A 173 18.58 -11.36 -23.08
C ALA A 173 18.01 -12.07 -24.30
#